data_AF-A0AAN7UE05-F1
#
_entry.id   AF-A0AAN7UE05-F1
#
_cell.length_a   1.000
_cell.length_b   1.000
_cell.length_c   1.000
_cell.angle_alpha   90.00
_cell.angle_beta   90.00
_cell.angle_gamma   90.00
#
_symmetry.space_group_name_H-M   'P 1'
#
loop_
_entity.id
_entity.type
_entity.pdbx_description
1 polymer ?
#
loop_
_entity_poly.entity_id
_entity_poly.type
_entity_poly.pdbx_seq_one_letter_code
_entity_poly.pdbx_strand_id
1 'polypeptide(L)'
;MSKKILSAYNAIDHTLFSKLSQRDKTIYMYRSILRLANGWEPDSQREDIRNETRSTFQKNKYLTDPEMINDKIEEARSRMLTALHYNIPYEKKKYNIPKYQIQMKPPPDPKDESNIC
;
A
#
# COMPACT_ATOMS: atom_id res chain seq x y z
N MET A 1 10.84 19.07 3.76
CA MET A 1 10.55 17.62 3.71
C MET A 1 11.03 16.96 4.99
N SER A 2 10.18 16.16 5.65
CA SER A 2 10.50 15.51 6.93
C SER A 2 11.67 14.53 6.78
N LYS A 3 12.66 14.58 7.68
CA LYS A 3 13.78 13.62 7.76
C LYS A 3 13.30 12.15 7.82
N LYS A 4 12.07 11.91 8.27
CA LYS A 4 11.44 10.58 8.31
C LYS A 4 11.18 9.99 6.91
N ILE A 5 10.78 10.82 5.94
CA ILE A 5 10.49 10.36 4.56
C ILE A 5 11.78 9.99 3.84
N LEU A 6 12.84 10.80 4.03
CA LEU A 6 14.15 10.55 3.43
C LEU A 6 14.80 9.28 4.00
N SER A 7 14.65 9.00 5.30
CA SER A 7 15.22 7.79 5.92
C SER A 7 14.54 6.50 5.44
N ALA A 8 13.25 6.52 5.12
CA ALA A 8 12.55 5.32 4.66
C ALA A 8 12.76 5.05 3.16
N TYR A 9 12.89 6.10 2.35
CA TYR A 9 13.31 5.99 0.94
C TYR A 9 14.79 5.60 0.80
N ASN A 10 15.68 6.14 1.65
CA ASN A 10 17.12 5.86 1.62
C ASN A 10 17.52 4.56 2.33
N ALA A 11 16.66 3.96 3.16
CA ALA A 11 16.98 2.71 3.86
C ALA A 11 16.99 1.49 2.93
N ILE A 12 16.28 1.54 1.80
CA ILE A 12 16.39 0.51 0.77
C ILE A 12 17.41 1.02 -0.24
N ASP A 13 18.69 0.74 0.01
CA ASP A 13 19.66 0.74 -1.09
C ASP A 13 19.16 -0.30 -2.10
N HIS A 14 18.52 0.20 -3.16
CA HIS A 14 17.93 -0.62 -4.22
C HIS A 14 18.94 -1.59 -4.82
N THR A 15 20.22 -1.21 -4.81
CA THR A 15 21.30 -2.03 -5.34
C THR A 15 21.67 -3.18 -4.41
N LEU A 16 21.56 -2.98 -3.09
CA LEU A 16 21.77 -4.02 -2.09
C LEU A 16 20.54 -4.92 -1.98
N PHE A 17 19.35 -4.32 -1.93
CA PHE A 17 18.08 -5.04 -1.80
C PHE A 17 17.85 -5.99 -2.99
N SER A 18 18.17 -5.56 -4.21
CA SER A 18 18.00 -6.41 -5.40
C SER A 18 18.88 -7.66 -5.37
N LYS A 19 20.10 -7.56 -4.80
CA LYS A 19 21.07 -8.65 -4.65
C LYS A 19 20.72 -9.67 -3.55
N LEU A 20 19.81 -9.33 -2.63
CA LEU A 20 19.38 -10.23 -1.57
C LEU A 20 18.58 -11.41 -2.11
N SER A 21 18.66 -12.55 -1.42
CA SER A 21 17.78 -13.69 -1.67
C SER A 21 16.31 -13.32 -1.38
N GLN A 22 15.36 -14.04 -1.96
CA GLN A 22 13.92 -13.79 -1.71
C GLN A 22 13.55 -13.90 -0.23
N ARG A 23 14.20 -14.84 0.47
CA ARG A 23 14.05 -15.01 1.91
C ARG A 23 14.52 -13.76 2.66
N ASP A 24 15.70 -13.25 2.32
CA ASP A 24 16.27 -12.08 2.99
C ASP A 24 15.47 -10.81 2.69
N LYS A 25 15.01 -10.65 1.43
CA LYS A 25 14.09 -9.57 1.04
C LYS A 25 12.81 -9.61 1.88
N THR A 26 12.21 -10.79 2.04
CA THR A 26 11.00 -10.98 2.85
C THR A 26 11.23 -10.60 4.31
N ILE A 27 12.31 -11.09 4.92
CA ILE A 27 12.64 -10.79 6.32
C ILE A 27 12.94 -9.30 6.50
N TYR A 28 13.67 -8.71 5.55
CA TYR A 28 13.97 -7.28 5.56
C TYR A 28 12.69 -6.45 5.52
N MET A 29 11.76 -6.76 4.61
CA MET A 29 10.48 -6.07 4.50
C MET A 29 9.64 -6.22 5.78
N TYR A 30 9.53 -7.44 6.30
CA TYR A 30 8.82 -7.70 7.55
C TYR A 30 9.33 -6.83 8.71
N ARG A 31 10.66 -6.82 8.93
CA ARG A 31 11.28 -6.04 10.01
C ARG A 31 11.12 -4.53 9.78
N SER A 32 11.21 -4.08 8.53
CA SER A 32 11.09 -2.66 8.18
C SER A 32 9.69 -2.13 8.47
N ILE A 33 8.65 -2.90 8.13
CA ILE A 33 7.26 -2.52 8.41
C ILE A 33 6.99 -2.49 9.93
N LEU A 34 7.50 -3.46 10.70
CA LEU A 34 7.35 -3.44 12.16
C LEU A 34 8.08 -2.27 12.82
N ARG A 35 9.26 -1.88 12.32
CA ARG A 35 9.96 -0.67 12.78
C ARG A 35 9.19 0.59 12.43
N LEU A 36 8.62 0.64 11.23
CA LEU A 36 7.77 1.73 10.80
C LEU A 36 6.59 1.89 11.74
N ALA A 37 5.89 0.80 12.10
CA ALA A 37 4.76 0.81 13.02
C ALA A 37 5.09 1.46 14.37
N ASN A 38 6.31 1.31 14.90
CA ASN A 38 6.71 1.94 16.17
C ASN A 38 6.66 3.47 16.14
N GLY A 39 6.74 4.09 14.95
CA GLY A 39 6.65 5.53 14.77
C GLY A 39 5.23 6.06 14.57
N TRP A 40 4.22 5.19 14.57
CA TRP A 40 2.81 5.55 14.37
C TRP A 40 2.11 5.82 15.69
N GLU A 41 1.22 6.81 15.65
CA GLU A 41 0.32 7.22 16.73
C GLU A 41 -1.09 7.40 16.17
N PRO A 42 -2.16 7.05 16.91
CA PRO A 42 -2.15 6.49 18.27
C PRO A 42 -1.69 5.01 18.33
N ASP A 43 -1.42 4.51 19.55
CA ASP A 43 -1.03 3.12 19.81
C ASP A 43 -1.94 2.06 19.16
N SER A 44 -3.23 2.34 18.98
CA SER A 44 -4.15 1.45 18.27
C SER A 44 -3.73 1.22 16.81
N GLN A 45 -3.36 2.28 16.08
CA GLN A 45 -2.90 2.17 14.69
C GLN A 45 -1.60 1.39 14.60
N ARG A 46 -0.70 1.58 15.57
CA ARG A 46 0.55 0.81 15.65
C ARG A 46 0.27 -0.68 15.78
N GLU A 47 -0.62 -1.07 16.69
CA GLU A 47 -0.92 -2.49 16.90
C GLU A 47 -1.68 -3.09 15.73
N ASP A 48 -2.55 -2.32 15.07
CA ASP A 48 -3.22 -2.71 13.83
C ASP A 48 -2.21 -3.01 12.71
N ILE A 49 -1.24 -2.12 12.46
CA ILE A 49 -0.18 -2.33 11.46
C ILE A 49 0.61 -3.60 11.79
N ARG A 50 0.97 -3.80 13.06
CA ARG A 50 1.71 -4.99 13.49
C ARG A 50 0.92 -6.27 13.27
N ASN A 51 -0.36 -6.28 13.63
CA ASN A 51 -1.24 -7.43 13.49
C ASN A 51 -1.54 -7.77 12.04
N GLU A 52 -1.81 -6.77 11.21
CA GLU A 52 -1.99 -6.93 9.77
C GLU A 52 -0.71 -7.49 9.13
N THR A 53 0.45 -6.92 9.46
CA THR A 53 1.74 -7.38 8.94
C THR A 53 1.99 -8.85 9.31
N ARG A 54 1.83 -9.21 10.59
CA ARG A 54 1.97 -10.61 11.04
C ARG A 54 1.01 -11.53 10.31
N SER A 55 -0.26 -11.16 10.21
CA SER A 55 -1.31 -11.96 9.56
C SER A 55 -1.01 -12.17 8.07
N THR A 56 -0.65 -11.12 7.35
CA THR A 56 -0.37 -11.18 5.91
C THR A 56 0.86 -12.01 5.59
N PHE A 57 1.96 -11.85 6.34
CA PHE A 57 3.16 -12.66 6.16
C PHE A 57 2.90 -14.13 6.54
N GLN A 58 2.12 -14.38 7.59
CA GLN A 58 1.75 -15.73 7.99
C GLN A 58 0.86 -16.43 6.95
N LYS A 59 -0.10 -15.72 6.34
CA LYS A 59 -0.94 -16.26 5.26
C LYS A 59 -0.11 -16.70 4.05
N ASN A 60 0.95 -15.97 3.75
CA ASN A 60 1.84 -16.21 2.62
C ASN A 60 3.02 -17.16 2.94
N LYS A 61 3.09 -17.70 4.16
CA LYS A 61 4.16 -18.60 4.66
C LYS A 61 4.51 -19.76 3.72
N TYR A 62 3.49 -20.32 3.07
CA TYR A 62 3.61 -21.54 2.26
C TYR A 62 3.71 -21.24 0.75
N LEU A 63 3.85 -19.96 0.35
CA LEU A 63 4.15 -19.62 -1.03
C LEU A 63 5.54 -20.16 -1.39
N THR A 64 5.59 -20.95 -2.45
CA THR A 64 6.82 -21.57 -2.98
C THR A 64 7.19 -21.03 -4.35
N ASP A 65 6.23 -20.45 -5.09
CA ASP A 65 6.46 -19.88 -6.41
C ASP A 65 7.31 -18.59 -6.31
N PRO A 66 8.52 -18.58 -6.90
CA PRO A 66 9.40 -17.42 -6.86
C PRO A 66 8.78 -16.14 -7.42
N GLU A 67 7.96 -16.23 -8.48
CA GLU A 67 7.34 -15.03 -9.08
C GLU A 67 6.32 -14.42 -8.13
N MET A 68 5.42 -15.24 -7.59
CA MET A 68 4.44 -14.80 -6.59
C MET A 68 5.09 -14.23 -5.33
N ILE A 69 6.23 -14.79 -4.88
CA ILE A 69 6.96 -14.25 -3.73
C ILE A 69 7.49 -12.84 -4.03
N ASN A 70 8.07 -12.63 -5.21
CA ASN A 70 8.55 -11.30 -5.63
C ASN A 70 7.40 -10.30 -5.72
N ASP A 71 6.26 -10.70 -6.31
CA ASP A 71 5.07 -9.85 -6.40
C ASP A 71 4.59 -9.43 -5.01
N LYS A 72 4.58 -10.35 -4.04
CA LYS A 72 4.21 -10.03 -2.66
C LYS A 72 5.22 -9.12 -1.95
N ILE A 73 6.51 -9.24 -2.25
CA ILE A 73 7.53 -8.34 -1.74
C ILE A 73 7.32 -6.92 -2.30
N GLU A 74 7.06 -6.79 -3.60
CA GLU A 74 6.80 -5.50 -4.25
C GLU A 74 5.47 -4.87 -3.81
N GLU A 75 4.44 -5.68 -3.58
CA GLU A 75 3.17 -5.25 -2.98
C GLU A 75 3.40 -4.68 -1.57
N ALA A 76 4.15 -5.38 -0.72
CA ALA A 76 4.49 -4.93 0.63
C ALA A 76 5.30 -3.63 0.61
N ARG A 77 6.25 -3.50 -0.32
CA ARG A 77 7.04 -2.28 -0.52
C ARG A 77 6.16 -1.12 -0.94
N SER A 78 5.28 -1.32 -1.92
CA SER A 78 4.34 -0.30 -2.40
C SER A 78 3.39 0.17 -1.30
N ARG A 79 2.91 -0.76 -0.46
CA ARG A 79 2.08 -0.44 0.70
C ARG A 79 2.84 0.38 1.74
N MET A 80 4.07 -0.01 2.06
CA MET A 80 4.94 0.74 2.98
C MET A 80 5.16 2.17 2.49
N LEU A 81 5.41 2.35 1.19
CA LEU A 81 5.61 3.66 0.58
C LEU A 81 4.36 4.53 0.63
N THR A 82 3.20 3.94 0.32
CA THR A 82 1.90 4.60 0.41
C THR A 82 1.62 5.07 1.83
N ALA A 83 1.90 4.21 2.82
CA ALA A 83 1.73 4.54 4.23
C ALA A 83 2.59 5.72 4.66
N LEU A 84 3.85 5.79 4.20
CA LEU A 84 4.76 6.90 4.48
C LEU A 84 4.38 8.21 3.79
N HIS A 85 3.91 8.11 2.55
CA HIS A 85 3.59 9.29 1.75
C HIS A 85 2.28 9.95 2.20
N TYR A 86 1.25 9.14 2.45
CA TYR A 86 -0.09 9.63 2.77
C TYR A 86 -0.45 9.58 4.26
N ASN A 87 0.42 9.02 5.12
CA ASN A 87 0.09 8.70 6.51
C ASN A 87 -1.22 7.89 6.61
N ILE A 88 -1.41 6.93 5.71
CA ILE A 88 -2.52 5.97 5.77
C ILE A 88 -1.97 4.60 6.19
N PRO A 89 -2.24 4.13 7.43
CA PRO A 89 -1.65 2.89 7.94
C PRO A 89 -2.35 1.64 7.41
N TYR A 90 -3.56 1.79 6.89
CA TYR A 90 -4.44 0.71 6.47
C TYR A 90 -4.90 0.90 5.01
N GLU A 91 -5.29 -0.17 4.33
CA GLU A 91 -6.17 -0.03 3.18
C GLU A 91 -7.47 0.62 3.65
N LYS A 92 -7.75 1.84 3.19
CA LYS A 92 -9.07 2.45 3.40
C LYS A 92 -10.10 1.42 2.97
N LYS A 93 -10.99 1.02 3.90
CA LYS A 93 -12.15 0.18 3.57
C LYS A 93 -12.71 0.69 2.26
N LYS A 94 -12.80 -0.16 1.24
CA LYS A 94 -13.55 0.19 0.03
C LYS A 94 -14.93 0.55 0.52
N TYR A 95 -15.26 1.84 0.52
CA TYR A 95 -16.63 2.25 0.77
C TYR A 95 -17.45 1.53 -0.28
N ASN A 96 -18.51 0.82 0.14
CA ASN A 96 -19.57 0.42 -0.77
C ASN A 96 -20.21 1.71 -1.25
N ILE A 97 -19.57 2.39 -2.20
CA ILE A 97 -20.17 3.50 -2.92
C ILE A 97 -21.31 2.83 -3.68
N PRO A 98 -22.59 3.10 -3.35
CA PRO A 98 -23.68 2.58 -4.14
C PRO A 98 -23.42 3.04 -5.57
N LYS A 99 -23.45 2.13 -6.54
CA LYS A 99 -23.18 2.41 -7.98
C LYS A 99 -24.09 3.51 -8.58
N TYR A 100 -25.03 4.04 -7.79
CA TYR A 100 -26.07 4.96 -8.21
C TYR A 100 -25.66 6.45 -8.24
N GLN A 101 -24.50 6.86 -7.71
CA GLN A 101 -24.16 8.30 -7.63
C GLN A 101 -23.12 8.80 -8.64
N ILE A 102 -22.67 7.96 -9.58
CA ILE A 102 -21.83 8.39 -10.71
C ILE A 102 -22.53 8.04 -12.02
N GLN A 103 -23.74 8.57 -12.21
CA GLN A 103 -24.22 8.81 -13.57
C GLN A 103 -23.76 10.21 -13.94
N MET A 104 -22.55 10.33 -14.50
CA MET A 104 -22.28 11.49 -15.33
C MET A 104 -23.29 11.39 -16.48
N LYS A 105 -24.27 12.31 -16.52
CA LYS A 105 -25.08 12.46 -17.74
C LYS A 105 -24.08 12.65 -18.88
N PRO A 106 -24.20 11.90 -19.99
CA PRO A 106 -23.39 12.19 -21.16
C PRO A 106 -23.53 13.68 -21.49
N PRO A 107 -22.46 14.34 -21.98
CA PRO A 107 -22.56 15.72 -22.42
C PRO A 107 -23.78 15.83 -23.34
N PRO A 108 -24.64 16.85 -23.18
CA PRO A 108 -25.76 17.04 -24.09
C PRO A 108 -25.22 17.07 -25.52
N ASP A 109 -25.86 16.31 -26.42
CA ASP A 109 -25.42 16.26 -27.80
C ASP A 109 -25.43 17.69 -28.36
N PRO A 110 -24.36 18.15 -29.02
CA PRO A 110 -24.28 19.53 -29.52
C PRO A 110 -25.32 19.88 -30.59
N LYS A 111 -26.18 18.93 -30.98
CA LYS A 111 -27.26 19.07 -31.97
C LYS A 111 -28.66 18.95 -31.34
N ASP A 112 -28.77 18.85 -30.01
CA ASP A 112 -30.05 18.77 -29.33
C ASP A 112 -30.68 20.18 -29.21
N GLU A 113 -31.38 20.60 -30.25
CA GLU A 113 -32.10 21.88 -30.32
C GLU A 113 -33.46 21.87 -29.61
N SER A 114 -33.78 20.80 -28.84
CA SER A 114 -35.09 20.62 -28.20
C SER A 114 -35.44 21.66 -27.11
N ASN A 115 -34.53 22.56 -26.75
CA ASN A 115 -34.72 23.66 -25.80
C ASN A 115 -34.62 25.07 -26.43
N ILE A 116 -34.65 25.18 -27.75
CA ILE A 116 -34.79 26.47 -28.43
C ILE A 116 -36.28 26.69 -28.72
N CYS A 117 -36.97 27.33 -27.77
CA CYS A 117 -38.28 27.94 -27.99
C CYS A 117 -38.10 29.42 -28.34
#